data_AF-A0A561DSZ3-F1
#
_entry.id   AF-A0A561DSZ3-F1
#
_cell.length_a   1.000
_cell.length_b   1.000
_cell.length_c   1.000
_cell.angle_alpha   90.00
_cell.angle_beta   90.00
_cell.angle_gamma   90.00
#
_symmetry.space_group_name_H-M   'P 1'
#
loop_
_entity.id
_entity.type
_entity.pdbx_description
1 polymer ?
#
loop_
_entity_poly.entity_id
_entity_poly.type
_entity_poly.pdbx_seq_one_letter_code
_entity_poly.pdbx_strand_id
1 'polypeptide(L)'
;MRVKIFESIINHKINTITAEELVKYANQFNISVSRGQAIKITEYLRGKNINIFDNTQRAQLVKQIAKAAGPETAREVNNLLIQFTKQ
;
A
#
# COMPACT_ATOMS: atom_id res chain seq x y z
N MET A 1 -16.38 -13.89 13.32
CA MET A 1 -17.07 -13.12 12.25
C MET A 1 -16.73 -11.62 12.19
N ARG A 2 -16.06 -10.98 13.18
CA ARG A 2 -15.78 -9.52 13.15
C ARG A 2 -14.59 -9.08 12.27
N VAL A 3 -13.60 -9.94 12.03
CA VAL A 3 -12.33 -9.57 11.35
C VAL A 3 -12.52 -9.29 9.85
N LYS A 4 -13.37 -10.09 9.18
CA LYS A 4 -13.57 -10.02 7.72
C LYS A 4 -14.09 -8.68 7.20
N ILE A 5 -14.88 -7.95 8.00
CA ILE A 5 -15.45 -6.66 7.58
C ILE A 5 -14.35 -5.59 7.57
N PHE A 6 -13.52 -5.54 8.63
CA PHE A 6 -12.39 -4.63 8.70
C PHE A 6 -11.37 -4.90 7.58
N GLU A 7 -11.01 -6.17 7.38
CA GLU A 7 -10.14 -6.58 6.28
C GLU A 7 -10.68 -6.14 4.92
N SER A 8 -11.98 -6.31 4.69
CA SER A 8 -12.63 -5.91 3.42
C SER A 8 -12.62 -4.40 3.21
N ILE A 9 -12.84 -3.61 4.28
CA ILE A 9 -12.80 -2.14 4.20
C ILE A 9 -11.39 -1.66 3.87
N ILE A 10 -10.38 -2.19 4.56
CA ILE A 10 -8.98 -1.82 4.34
C ILE A 10 -8.52 -2.24 2.95
N ASN A 11 -8.83 -3.49 2.54
CA ASN A 11 -8.52 -3.97 1.20
C ASN A 11 -9.22 -3.10 0.15
N HIS A 12 -10.50 -2.76 0.33
CA HIS A 12 -11.19 -1.87 -0.60
C HIS A 12 -10.47 -0.52 -0.72
N LYS A 13 -10.12 0.11 0.41
CA LYS A 13 -9.42 1.41 0.43
C LYS A 13 -8.04 1.37 -0.24
N ILE A 14 -7.29 0.29 -0.07
CA ILE A 14 -6.00 0.09 -0.75
C ILE A 14 -6.19 -0.15 -2.26
N ASN A 15 -7.22 -0.89 -2.65
CA ASN A 15 -7.49 -1.19 -4.06
C ASN A 15 -8.07 0.01 -4.83
N THR A 16 -8.70 0.95 -4.14
CA THR A 16 -9.25 2.19 -4.72
C THR A 16 -8.36 3.41 -4.49
N ILE A 17 -7.17 3.25 -3.89
CA ILE A 17 -6.27 4.38 -3.61
C ILE A 17 -5.78 4.99 -4.92
N THR A 18 -5.83 6.31 -5.02
CA THR A 18 -5.30 7.05 -6.17
C THR A 18 -3.86 7.45 -5.92
N ALA A 19 -3.11 7.72 -6.99
CA ALA A 19 -1.72 8.17 -6.88
C ALA A 19 -1.60 9.44 -6.03
N GLU A 20 -2.59 10.34 -6.10
CA GLU A 20 -2.62 11.59 -5.34
C GLU A 20 -2.84 11.33 -3.85
N GLU A 21 -3.79 10.46 -3.50
CA GLU A 21 -4.01 10.05 -2.11
C GLU A 21 -2.78 9.32 -1.55
N LEU A 22 -2.16 8.45 -2.35
CA LEU A 22 -0.92 7.77 -1.97
C LEU A 22 0.22 8.75 -1.68
N VAL A 23 0.40 9.78 -2.53
CA VAL A 23 1.40 10.84 -2.30
C VAL A 23 1.07 11.65 -1.05
N LYS A 24 -0.20 12.02 -0.83
CA LYS A 24 -0.61 12.74 0.39
C LYS A 24 -0.29 11.91 1.64
N TYR A 25 -0.67 10.64 1.67
CA TYR A 25 -0.37 9.77 2.80
C TYR A 25 1.14 9.60 2.99
N ALA A 26 1.88 9.37 1.90
CA ALA A 26 3.33 9.30 1.96
C ALA A 26 3.93 10.56 2.61
N ASN A 27 3.50 11.75 2.21
CA ASN A 27 3.93 13.01 2.83
C ASN A 27 3.54 13.10 4.32
N GLN A 28 2.33 12.68 4.70
CA GLN A 28 1.90 12.66 6.11
C GLN A 28 2.80 11.77 6.98
N PHE A 29 3.35 10.70 6.41
CA PHE A 29 4.28 9.79 7.08
C PHE A 29 5.75 10.12 6.83
N ASN A 30 6.09 11.29 6.28
CA ASN A 30 7.46 11.69 5.92
C ASN A 30 8.16 10.71 4.95
N ILE A 31 7.38 10.06 4.08
CA ILE A 31 7.85 9.15 3.05
C ILE A 31 8.01 9.92 1.74
N SER A 32 9.23 9.96 1.21
CA SER A 32 9.53 10.58 -0.09
C SER A 32 9.00 9.72 -1.24
N VAL A 33 7.81 10.06 -1.75
CA VAL A 33 7.20 9.43 -2.92
C VAL A 33 6.85 10.47 -3.96
N SER A 34 7.42 10.33 -5.16
CA SER A 34 7.07 11.18 -6.29
C SER A 34 5.77 10.71 -6.96
N ARG A 35 5.03 11.65 -7.58
CA ARG A 35 3.77 11.36 -8.28
C ARG A 35 3.91 10.23 -9.31
N GLY A 36 5.02 10.19 -10.05
CA GLY A 36 5.28 9.12 -11.02
C GLY A 36 5.47 7.74 -10.38
N GLN A 37 6.03 7.68 -9.18
CA GLN A 37 6.19 6.43 -8.43
C GLN A 37 4.84 5.97 -7.88
N ALA A 38 4.05 6.90 -7.34
CA ALA A 38 2.70 6.64 -6.87
C ALA A 38 1.76 6.14 -7.98
N ILE A 39 1.85 6.71 -9.19
CA ILE A 39 1.09 6.23 -10.35
C ILE A 39 1.40 4.75 -10.61
N LYS A 40 2.68 4.39 -10.76
CA LYS A 40 3.09 2.98 -10.98
C LYS A 40 2.59 2.03 -9.89
N ILE A 41 2.63 2.46 -8.63
CA ILE A 41 2.15 1.66 -7.50
C ILE A 41 0.63 1.49 -7.58
N THR A 42 -0.12 2.57 -7.80
CA THR A 42 -1.59 2.50 -7.88
C THR A 42 -2.09 1.77 -9.12
N GLU A 43 -1.37 1.82 -10.24
CA GLU A 43 -1.64 0.99 -11.42
C GLU A 43 -1.45 -0.50 -11.11
N TYR A 44 -0.43 -0.87 -10.34
CA TYR A 44 -0.23 -2.25 -9.90
C TYR A 44 -1.33 -2.73 -8.95
N LEU A 45 -1.82 -1.84 -8.07
CA LEU A 45 -2.87 -2.13 -7.10
C LEU A 45 -4.26 -2.24 -7.78
N ARG A 46 -4.51 -1.39 -8.79
CA ARG A 46 -5.80 -1.30 -9.47
C ARG A 46 -6.13 -2.63 -10.15
N GLY A 47 -7.28 -3.20 -9.79
CA GLY A 47 -7.80 -4.43 -10.42
C GLY A 47 -7.17 -5.73 -9.93
N LYS A 48 -6.14 -5.70 -9.06
CA LYS A 48 -5.54 -6.91 -8.50
C LYS A 48 -6.23 -7.45 -7.25
N ASN A 49 -7.14 -6.67 -6.64
CA ASN A 49 -7.81 -7.04 -5.38
C ASN A 49 -6.80 -7.47 -4.31
N ILE A 50 -5.75 -6.67 -4.12
CA ILE A 50 -4.64 -7.00 -3.22
C ILE A 50 -5.19 -7.12 -1.79
N ASN A 51 -4.91 -8.25 -1.17
CA ASN A 51 -5.18 -8.47 0.25
C ASN A 51 -3.92 -8.16 1.06
N ILE A 52 -3.91 -7.06 1.82
CA ILE A 52 -2.71 -6.67 2.60
C ILE A 52 -2.51 -7.54 3.86
N PHE A 53 -3.53 -8.31 4.24
CA PHE A 53 -3.47 -9.27 5.36
C PHE A 53 -2.82 -10.60 4.93
N ASP A 54 -2.73 -10.84 3.62
CA ASP A 54 -1.97 -11.97 3.08
C ASP A 54 -0.48 -11.61 3.00
N ASN A 55 0.35 -12.40 3.69
CA ASN A 55 1.79 -12.14 3.77
C ASN A 55 2.48 -12.17 2.40
N THR A 56 2.04 -13.06 1.50
CA THR A 56 2.61 -13.22 0.16
C THR A 56 2.28 -12.00 -0.70
N GLN A 57 1.01 -11.61 -0.73
CA GLN A 57 0.55 -10.46 -1.50
C GLN A 57 1.16 -9.16 -0.99
N ARG A 58 1.25 -8.98 0.34
CA ARG A 58 1.93 -7.84 0.95
C ARG A 58 3.41 -7.79 0.58
N ALA A 59 4.13 -8.91 0.66
CA ALA A 59 5.53 -8.96 0.27
C ALA A 59 5.74 -8.61 -1.21
N GLN A 60 4.85 -9.08 -2.10
CA GLN A 60 4.88 -8.71 -3.51
C GLN A 60 4.64 -7.20 -3.71
N LEU A 61 3.65 -6.63 -3.02
CA LEU A 61 3.37 -5.20 -3.07
C LEU A 61 4.58 -4.37 -2.64
N VAL A 62 5.18 -4.70 -1.50
CA VAL A 62 6.40 -4.03 -0.98
C VAL A 62 7.54 -4.13 -2.00
N LYS A 63 7.72 -5.28 -2.64
CA LYS A 63 8.74 -5.46 -3.69
C LYS A 63 8.48 -4.57 -4.91
N GLN A 64 7.23 -4.39 -5.32
CA GLN A 64 6.88 -3.48 -6.42
C GLN A 64 7.10 -2.02 -6.03
N ILE A 65 6.75 -1.65 -4.80
CA ILE A 65 7.03 -0.32 -4.25
C ILE A 65 8.54 -0.08 -4.20
N ALA A 66 9.35 -1.07 -3.83
CA ALA A 66 10.81 -0.95 -3.81
C ALA A 66 11.38 -0.68 -5.20
N LYS A 67 10.82 -1.31 -6.24
CA LYS A 67 11.20 -1.08 -7.63
C LYS A 67 10.73 0.28 -8.16
N ALA A 68 9.55 0.74 -7.74
CA ALA A 68 8.97 1.99 -8.24
C ALA A 68 9.50 3.21 -7.50
N ALA A 69 9.62 3.14 -6.18
CA ALA A 69 9.88 4.25 -5.28
C ALA A 69 11.18 4.16 -4.47
N GLY A 70 11.91 3.05 -4.59
CA GLY A 70 13.16 2.82 -3.87
C GLY A 70 12.96 1.98 -2.60
N PRO A 71 14.04 1.36 -2.11
CA PRO A 71 13.99 0.43 -0.97
C PRO A 71 13.57 1.12 0.34
N GLU A 72 13.92 2.40 0.51
CA GLU A 72 13.63 3.21 1.68
C GLU A 72 12.12 3.41 1.85
N THR A 73 11.47 3.92 0.79
CA THR A 73 10.01 4.06 0.72
C THR A 73 9.29 2.74 0.91
N ALA A 74 9.78 1.65 0.31
CA ALA A 74 9.16 0.35 0.45
C ALA A 74 9.17 -0.16 1.90
N ARG A 75 10.24 0.12 2.64
CA ARG A 75 10.35 -0.19 4.07
C ARG A 75 9.29 0.54 4.89
N GLU A 76 9.15 1.84 4.66
CA GLU A 76 8.18 2.67 5.37
C GLU A 76 6.74 2.25 5.05
N VAL A 77 6.44 2.00 3.77
CA VAL A 77 5.11 1.50 3.38
C VAL A 77 4.85 0.11 3.96
N ASN A 78 5.85 -0.78 4.01
CA ASN A 78 5.69 -2.08 4.67
C ASN A 78 5.35 -1.92 6.15
N ASN A 79 6.01 -1.01 6.86
CA ASN A 79 5.70 -0.71 8.25
C ASN A 79 4.26 -0.22 8.42
N LEU A 80 3.79 0.67 7.54
CA LEU A 80 2.40 1.14 7.55
C LEU A 80 1.41 -0.01 7.32
N LEU A 81 1.66 -0.85 6.31
CA LEU A 81 0.81 -2.01 6.03
C LEU A 81 0.76 -2.98 7.22
N ILE A 82 1.89 -3.21 7.89
CA ILE A 82 1.94 -4.05 9.09
C ILE A 82 1.12 -3.44 10.23
N GLN A 83 1.20 -2.11 10.44
CA GLN A 83 0.38 -1.40 11.44
C GLN A 83 -1.12 -1.57 11.16
N PHE A 84 -1.54 -1.46 9.89
CA PHE A 84 -2.93 -1.71 9.50
C PHE A 84 -3.39 -3.15 9.73
N THR A 85 -2.47 -4.13 9.68
CA THR A 85 -2.79 -5.55 9.95
C THR A 85 -2.71 -5.96 11.43
N LYS A 86 -2.19 -5.10 12.31
CA LYS A 86 -2.04 -5.39 13.76
C LYS A 86 -3.23 -4.93 14.61
N GLN A 87 -4.17 -4.20 14.03
CA GLN A 87 -5.44 -3.77 14.66
C GLN A 87 -6.50 -4.87 14.53
#